data_AF-A0A2M4AYG3-F1
#
_entry.id   AF-A0A2M4AYG3-F1
#
_cell.length_a   1.000
_cell.length_b   1.000
_cell.length_c   1.000
_cell.angle_alpha   90.00
_cell.angle_beta   90.00
_cell.angle_gamma   90.00
#
_symmetry.space_group_name_H-M   'P 1'
#
loop_
_entity.id
_entity.type
_entity.pdbx_description
1 polymer ?
#
loop_
_entity_poly.entity_id
_entity_poly.type
_entity_poly.pdbx_seq_one_letter_code
_entity_poly.pdbx_strand_id
1 'polypeptide(L)'
;LMSHLRVNQILTPIVKLHSFPVKQQKQSSEESSQKPLKYFGSQASRWTAQNSRSGPKRDIPWFQPYVVNFSVAIFLIYFCLIREENDIDQSLGRSLFEHVPGLEEKQLILSYHYNKENGLPTGDIEMRMMELGLKPETIG
;
A
#
# COMPACT_ATOMS: atom_id res chain seq x y z
N LEU A 1 38.48 1.35 -37.81
CA LEU A 1 37.02 1.26 -38.10
C LEU A 1 36.56 -0.13 -37.71
N MET A 2 35.49 -0.22 -36.91
CA MET A 2 34.75 -1.42 -36.48
C MET A 2 35.36 -2.31 -35.38
N SER A 3 35.11 -1.86 -34.16
CA SER A 3 34.76 -2.70 -33.01
C SER A 3 33.50 -3.54 -33.28
N HIS A 4 33.53 -4.83 -32.93
CA HIS A 4 32.30 -5.52 -32.53
C HIS A 4 32.62 -6.50 -31.39
N LEU A 5 32.16 -6.11 -30.21
CA LEU A 5 32.17 -6.88 -28.96
C LEU A 5 31.29 -8.13 -29.12
N ARG A 6 31.86 -9.31 -28.81
CA ARG A 6 31.07 -10.53 -28.60
C ARG A 6 30.39 -10.43 -27.24
N VAL A 7 29.06 -10.28 -27.27
CA VAL A 7 28.19 -10.32 -26.10
C VAL A 7 28.18 -11.74 -25.55
N ASN A 8 28.71 -11.91 -24.34
CA ASN A 8 28.70 -13.18 -23.62
C ASN A 8 27.26 -13.65 -23.39
N GLN A 9 27.05 -14.93 -23.66
CA GLN A 9 25.78 -15.64 -23.55
C GLN A 9 25.27 -15.62 -22.11
N ILE A 10 24.10 -15.02 -21.90
CA ILE A 10 23.34 -15.08 -20.65
C ILE A 10 22.73 -16.49 -20.59
N LEU A 11 23.26 -17.32 -19.69
CA LEU A 11 22.71 -18.63 -19.34
C LEU A 11 21.40 -18.42 -18.56
N THR A 12 20.26 -18.49 -19.26
CA THR A 12 18.95 -18.59 -18.61
C THR A 12 18.70 -20.05 -18.20
N PRO A 13 18.21 -20.33 -16.97
CA PRO A 13 17.84 -21.69 -16.60
C PRO A 13 16.59 -22.11 -17.38
N ILE A 14 16.72 -23.14 -18.20
CA ILE A 14 15.62 -23.79 -18.92
C ILE A 14 14.67 -24.41 -17.89
N VAL A 15 13.50 -23.80 -17.70
CA VAL A 15 12.39 -24.42 -16.97
C VAL A 15 11.88 -25.58 -17.81
N LYS A 16 12.11 -26.82 -17.35
CA LYS A 16 11.48 -28.01 -17.96
C LYS A 16 9.97 -27.92 -17.76
N LEU A 17 9.26 -27.50 -18.81
CA LEU A 17 7.81 -27.57 -18.87
C LEU A 17 7.42 -29.06 -18.97
N HIS A 18 7.09 -29.70 -17.84
CA HIS A 18 6.44 -31.00 -17.87
C HIS A 18 5.04 -30.80 -18.48
N SER A 19 4.87 -31.23 -19.73
CA SER A 19 3.56 -31.35 -20.35
C SER A 19 2.73 -32.34 -19.54
N PHE A 20 1.76 -31.84 -18.79
CA PHE A 20 0.78 -32.69 -18.12
C PHE A 20 0.04 -33.52 -19.17
N PRO A 21 -0.08 -34.86 -19.01
CA PRO A 21 -0.86 -35.66 -19.94
C PRO A 21 -2.33 -35.25 -19.82
N VAL A 22 -2.87 -34.63 -20.87
CA VAL A 22 -4.30 -34.39 -21.03
C VAL A 22 -4.97 -35.76 -21.12
N LYS A 23 -5.63 -36.18 -20.04
CA LYS A 23 -6.47 -37.37 -20.03
C LYS A 23 -7.69 -37.08 -20.89
N GLN A 24 -7.62 -37.42 -22.17
CA GLN A 24 -8.79 -37.35 -23.06
C GLN A 24 -9.90 -38.22 -22.46
N GLN A 25 -11.00 -37.56 -22.14
CA GLN A 25 -12.20 -38.20 -21.64
C GLN A 25 -12.73 -39.11 -22.77
N LYS A 26 -12.89 -40.40 -22.47
CA LYS A 26 -13.39 -41.43 -23.40
C LYS A 26 -14.62 -40.91 -24.13
N GLN A 27 -14.48 -40.68 -25.43
CA GLN A 27 -15.53 -40.28 -26.35
C GLN A 27 -16.57 -41.41 -26.39
N SER A 28 -17.60 -41.31 -25.55
CA SER A 28 -18.78 -42.16 -25.70
C SER A 28 -19.62 -41.59 -26.82
N SER A 29 -19.61 -42.28 -27.96
CA SER A 29 -20.63 -42.28 -29.02
C SER A 29 -21.18 -40.91 -29.46
N GLU A 30 -20.85 -40.52 -30.68
CA GLU A 30 -21.32 -39.30 -31.39
C GLU A 30 -22.86 -39.14 -31.44
N GLU A 31 -23.63 -40.14 -31.02
CA GLU A 31 -25.10 -40.10 -30.96
C GLU A 31 -25.67 -39.38 -29.72
N SER A 32 -24.88 -39.15 -28.67
CA SER A 32 -25.36 -38.46 -27.46
C SER A 32 -25.30 -36.92 -27.54
N SER A 33 -24.77 -36.35 -28.63
CA SER A 33 -24.57 -34.90 -28.77
C SER A 33 -25.81 -34.11 -29.21
N GLN A 34 -26.88 -34.79 -29.66
CA GLN A 34 -28.10 -34.15 -30.18
C GLN A 34 -29.20 -33.96 -29.12
N LYS A 35 -28.98 -34.42 -27.88
CA LYS A 35 -29.94 -34.28 -26.77
C LYS A 35 -29.46 -33.20 -25.81
N PRO A 36 -30.37 -32.39 -25.23
CA PRO A 36 -29.99 -31.36 -24.26
C PRO A 36 -29.29 -31.99 -23.05
N LEU A 37 -28.17 -31.38 -22.66
CA LEU A 37 -27.34 -31.83 -21.55
C LEU A 37 -28.14 -31.78 -20.24
N LYS A 38 -28.31 -32.92 -19.57
CA LYS A 38 -29.00 -33.00 -18.28
C LYS A 38 -28.09 -32.48 -17.17
N TYR A 39 -28.52 -31.42 -16.49
CA TYR A 39 -27.79 -30.85 -15.35
C TYR A 39 -27.89 -31.75 -14.10
N PHE A 40 -29.10 -32.19 -13.75
CA PHE A 40 -29.35 -33.06 -12.60
C PHE A 40 -28.68 -34.42 -12.79
N GLY A 41 -27.82 -34.80 -11.85
CA GLY A 41 -27.01 -36.03 -11.90
C GLY A 41 -25.67 -35.88 -12.63
N SER A 42 -25.36 -34.71 -13.21
CA SER A 42 -24.04 -34.42 -13.77
C SER A 42 -23.01 -34.08 -12.69
N GLN A 43 -21.72 -34.16 -13.03
CA GLN A 43 -20.64 -33.69 -12.16
C GLN A 43 -20.73 -32.18 -11.88
N ALA A 44 -21.31 -31.40 -12.81
CA ALA A 44 -21.54 -29.97 -12.61
C ALA A 44 -22.56 -29.71 -11.49
N SER A 45 -23.57 -30.58 -11.33
CA SER A 45 -24.54 -30.45 -10.23
C SER A 45 -23.94 -30.67 -8.84
N ARG A 46 -22.77 -31.33 -8.74
CA ARG A 46 -22.05 -31.54 -7.47
C ARG A 46 -21.11 -30.37 -7.14
N TRP A 47 -20.91 -29.44 -8.08
CA TRP A 47 -20.00 -28.30 -7.89
C TRP A 47 -20.69 -27.19 -7.09
N THR A 48 -20.25 -26.98 -5.86
CA THR A 48 -20.77 -25.91 -5.00
C THR A 48 -20.16 -24.56 -5.38
N ALA A 49 -20.96 -23.48 -5.32
CA ALA A 49 -20.48 -22.12 -5.59
C ALA A 49 -19.26 -21.71 -4.74
N GLN A 50 -19.12 -22.29 -3.54
CA GLN A 50 -17.97 -22.12 -2.67
C GLN A 50 -16.65 -22.56 -3.34
N ASN A 51 -16.67 -23.63 -4.14
CA ASN A 51 -15.47 -24.17 -4.79
C ASN A 51 -14.94 -23.23 -5.89
N SER A 52 -15.82 -22.47 -6.56
CA SER A 52 -15.40 -21.41 -7.50
C SER A 52 -14.90 -20.16 -6.79
N ARG A 53 -15.56 -19.76 -5.69
CA ARG A 53 -15.28 -18.47 -5.02
C ARG A 53 -14.04 -18.51 -4.14
N SER A 54 -13.82 -19.61 -3.42
CA SER A 54 -12.77 -19.70 -2.39
C SER A 54 -11.42 -20.21 -2.91
N GLY A 55 -11.35 -20.61 -4.18
CA GLY A 55 -10.15 -21.22 -4.76
C GLY A 55 -9.74 -22.52 -4.05
N PRO A 56 -8.61 -23.13 -4.45
CA PRO A 56 -8.04 -24.24 -3.71
C PRO A 56 -7.75 -23.82 -2.27
N LYS A 57 -8.17 -24.63 -1.28
CA LYS A 57 -7.74 -24.44 0.11
C LYS A 57 -6.22 -24.51 0.12
N ARG A 58 -5.58 -23.38 0.41
CA ARG A 58 -4.12 -23.30 0.51
C ARG A 58 -3.75 -23.81 1.90
N ASP A 59 -3.08 -24.95 1.96
CA ASP A 59 -2.50 -25.45 3.20
C ASP A 59 -1.28 -24.58 3.55
N ILE A 60 -1.55 -23.44 4.18
CA ILE A 60 -0.54 -22.49 4.60
C ILE A 60 -0.06 -22.90 6.00
N PRO A 61 1.24 -23.17 6.20
CA PRO A 61 1.76 -23.45 7.53
C PRO A 61 1.57 -22.24 8.46
N TRP A 62 1.19 -22.52 9.71
CA TRP A 62 0.89 -21.48 10.70
C TRP A 62 2.08 -20.56 11.00
N PHE A 63 3.33 -21.01 10.78
CA PHE A 63 4.54 -20.23 11.03
C PHE A 63 4.85 -19.19 9.93
N GLN A 64 4.25 -19.31 8.75
CA GLN A 64 4.51 -18.43 7.59
C GLN A 64 4.32 -16.93 7.90
N PRO A 65 3.19 -16.48 8.49
CA PRO A 65 3.03 -15.06 8.84
C PRO A 65 4.06 -14.60 9.88
N TYR A 66 4.44 -15.44 10.84
CA TYR A 66 5.37 -15.05 11.89
C TYR A 66 6.77 -14.79 11.35
N VAL A 67 7.26 -15.62 10.43
CA VAL A 67 8.59 -15.42 9.82
C VAL A 67 8.64 -14.13 9.01
N VAL A 68 7.58 -13.84 8.24
CA VAL A 68 7.48 -12.61 7.45
C VAL A 68 7.39 -11.37 8.36
N ASN A 69 6.55 -11.42 9.38
CA ASN A 69 6.44 -10.30 10.33
C ASN A 69 7.75 -10.11 11.11
N PHE A 70 8.43 -11.19 11.46
CA PHE A 70 9.69 -11.12 12.19
C PHE A 70 10.81 -10.48 11.37
N SER A 71 10.94 -10.83 10.09
CA SER A 71 11.95 -10.20 9.23
C SER A 71 11.66 -8.70 9.02
N VAL A 72 10.40 -8.33 8.78
CA VAL A 72 9.99 -6.93 8.67
C VAL A 72 10.22 -6.19 9.99
N ALA A 73 9.89 -6.79 11.13
CA ALA A 73 10.11 -6.19 12.44
C ALA A 73 11.59 -5.94 12.72
N ILE A 74 12.49 -6.87 12.39
CA ILE A 74 13.94 -6.65 12.51
C ILE A 74 14.38 -5.50 11.63
N PHE A 75 13.91 -5.42 10.39
CA PHE A 75 14.23 -4.28 9.52
C PHE A 75 13.71 -2.98 10.12
N LEU A 76 12.48 -2.93 10.63
CA LEU A 76 11.93 -1.73 11.27
C LEU A 76 12.73 -1.33 12.52
N ILE A 77 13.11 -2.28 13.36
CA ILE A 77 13.96 -2.00 14.53
C ILE A 77 15.31 -1.42 14.08
N TYR A 78 15.92 -1.98 13.04
CA TYR A 78 17.15 -1.44 12.47
C TYR A 78 16.96 -0.02 11.94
N PHE A 79 15.92 0.24 11.16
CA PHE A 79 15.67 1.54 10.53
C PHE A 79 15.21 2.62 11.51
N CYS A 80 14.42 2.27 12.52
CA CYS A 80 13.84 3.24 13.46
C CYS A 80 14.72 3.51 14.68
N LEU A 81 15.52 2.53 15.14
CA LEU A 81 16.25 2.65 16.41
C LEU A 81 17.77 2.58 16.27
N ILE A 82 18.29 1.71 15.40
CA ILE A 82 19.74 1.40 15.35
C ILE A 82 20.46 2.24 14.28
N ARG A 83 19.75 2.69 13.25
CA ARG A 83 20.29 3.60 12.24
C ARG A 83 20.61 4.95 12.90
N GLU A 84 21.78 5.50 12.58
CA GLU A 84 22.18 6.86 12.98
C GLU A 84 21.10 7.87 12.59
N GLU A 85 20.91 8.90 13.43
CA GLU A 85 19.88 9.95 13.26
C GLU A 85 19.94 10.48 11.83
N ASN A 86 18.87 10.26 11.07
CA ASN A 86 18.79 10.78 9.72
C ASN A 86 18.46 12.28 9.80
N ASP A 87 19.04 13.11 8.92
CA ASP A 87 18.79 14.57 8.90
C ASP A 87 17.28 14.92 8.87
N ILE A 88 16.47 14.00 8.31
CA ILE A 88 15.00 14.11 8.27
C ILE A 88 14.37 13.96 9.65
N ASP A 89 14.87 13.05 10.49
CA ASP A 89 14.39 12.90 11.87
C ASP A 89 14.70 14.15 12.69
N GLN A 90 15.88 14.74 12.49
CA GLN A 90 16.24 16.02 13.10
C GLN A 90 15.36 17.17 12.60
N SER A 91 15.01 17.16 11.31
CA SER A 91 14.12 18.16 10.71
C SER A 91 12.70 18.09 11.27
N LEU A 92 12.23 16.90 11.66
CA LEU A 92 10.91 16.70 12.28
C LEU A 92 10.82 17.25 13.71
N GLY A 93 11.95 17.32 14.41
CA GLY A 93 12.04 17.92 15.75
C GLY A 93 12.04 19.45 15.74
N ARG A 94 12.32 20.08 14.59
CA ARG A 94 12.18 21.54 14.44
C ARG A 94 10.71 21.89 14.34
N SER A 95 10.33 23.03 14.91
CA SER A 95 8.92 23.43 14.91
C SER A 95 8.44 23.58 13.46
N LEU A 96 7.28 22.99 13.11
CA LEU A 96 6.71 23.08 11.75
C LEU A 96 6.56 24.54 11.27
N PHE A 97 6.46 25.47 12.22
CA PHE A 97 6.43 26.90 12.02
C PHE A 97 7.73 27.45 11.39
N GLU A 98 8.89 26.86 11.69
CA GLU A 98 10.17 27.25 11.08
C GLU A 98 10.33 26.73 9.64
N HIS A 99 9.73 25.58 9.33
CA HIS A 99 9.91 24.93 8.03
C HIS A 99 8.97 25.50 6.95
N VAL A 100 7.76 25.89 7.33
CA VAL A 100 6.76 26.43 6.41
C VAL A 100 6.58 27.93 6.67
N PRO A 101 7.23 28.82 5.89
CA PRO A 101 7.08 30.26 6.07
C PRO A 101 5.60 30.65 5.91
N GLY A 102 5.07 31.38 6.90
CA GLY A 102 3.69 31.88 6.90
C GLY A 102 2.64 30.92 7.48
N LEU A 103 3.00 29.71 7.93
CA LEU A 103 2.05 28.80 8.57
C LEU A 103 1.57 29.34 9.93
N GLU A 104 2.49 29.90 10.71
CA GLU A 104 2.18 30.53 12.01
C GLU A 104 1.19 31.69 11.84
N GLU A 105 1.44 32.56 10.86
CA GLU A 105 0.58 33.70 10.53
C GLU A 105 -0.84 33.26 10.17
N LYS A 106 -0.97 32.26 9.28
CA LYS A 106 -2.29 31.74 8.88
C LYS A 106 -3.04 31.11 10.04
N GLN A 107 -2.34 30.36 10.89
CA GLN A 107 -2.95 29.74 12.06
C GLN A 107 -3.40 30.80 13.10
N LEU A 108 -2.58 31.83 13.34
CA LEU A 108 -2.93 32.96 14.21
C LEU A 108 -4.15 33.70 13.70
N ILE A 109 -4.21 34.03 12.40
CA ILE A 109 -5.37 34.68 11.77
C ILE A 109 -6.65 33.85 11.97
N LEU A 110 -6.59 32.55 11.68
CA LEU A 110 -7.76 31.66 11.84
C LEU A 110 -8.20 31.59 13.31
N SER A 111 -7.26 31.44 14.24
CA SER A 111 -7.56 31.39 15.67
C SER A 111 -8.14 32.71 16.19
N TYR A 112 -7.66 33.86 15.69
CA TYR A 112 -8.17 35.18 16.03
C TYR A 112 -9.61 35.35 15.56
N HIS A 113 -9.93 35.02 14.30
CA HIS A 113 -11.30 35.07 13.80
C HIS A 113 -12.23 34.16 14.61
N TYR A 114 -11.81 32.92 14.86
CA TYR A 114 -12.59 31.98 15.66
C TYR A 114 -12.84 32.50 17.09
N ASN A 115 -11.81 32.99 17.78
CA ASN A 115 -11.96 33.50 19.14
C ASN A 115 -12.85 34.74 19.19
N LYS A 116 -12.73 35.64 18.20
CA LYS A 116 -13.55 36.83 18.09
C LYS A 116 -15.02 36.51 17.84
N GLU A 117 -15.31 35.51 17.00
CA GLU A 117 -16.68 35.03 16.73
C GLU A 117 -17.30 34.33 17.96
N ASN A 118 -16.49 33.65 18.76
CA ASN A 118 -16.95 32.88 19.92
C ASN A 118 -16.86 33.65 21.25
N GLY A 119 -16.43 34.93 21.23
CA GLY A 119 -16.27 35.76 22.44
C GLY A 119 -15.19 35.26 23.40
N LEU A 120 -14.21 34.51 22.89
CA LEU A 120 -13.06 34.00 23.64
C LEU A 120 -11.96 35.08 23.72
N PRO A 121 -11.10 35.05 24.75
CA PRO A 121 -10.02 36.03 24.89
C PRO A 121 -9.05 35.97 23.70
N THR A 122 -8.69 37.13 23.16
CA THR A 122 -7.78 37.29 22.00
C THR A 122 -6.43 37.93 22.34
N GLY A 123 -6.23 38.37 23.59
CA GLY A 123 -5.05 39.16 23.98
C GLY A 123 -3.71 38.49 23.68
N ASP A 124 -3.58 37.19 23.96
CA ASP A 124 -2.34 36.43 23.70
C ASP A 124 -2.06 36.29 22.18
N ILE A 125 -3.13 36.15 21.38
CA ILE A 125 -3.04 36.01 19.92
C ILE A 125 -2.63 37.34 19.30
N GLU A 126 -3.24 38.45 19.75
CA GLU A 126 -2.92 39.80 19.28
C GLU A 126 -1.47 40.18 19.60
N MET A 127 -0.99 39.87 20.81
CA MET A 127 0.40 40.10 21.21
C MET A 127 1.37 39.34 20.29
N ARG A 128 1.10 38.06 20.02
CA ARG A 128 1.95 37.25 19.12
C ARG A 128 1.91 37.74 17.67
N MET A 129 0.75 38.18 17.18
CA MET A 129 0.62 38.78 15.85
C MET A 129 1.43 40.08 15.73
N MET A 130 1.44 40.92 16.77
CA MET A 130 2.25 42.14 16.81
C MET A 130 3.76 41.86 16.81
N GLU A 131 4.22 40.84 17.53
CA GLU A 131 5.63 40.40 17.50
C GLU A 131 6.09 40.04 16.08
N LEU A 132 5.20 39.44 15.29
CA LEU A 132 5.45 39.09 13.88
C LEU A 132 5.24 40.27 12.91
N GLY A 133 4.85 41.45 13.40
CA GLY A 133 4.58 42.63 12.59
C GLY A 133 3.23 42.60 11.85
N LEU A 134 2.35 41.64 12.16
CA LEU A 134 0.99 41.58 11.61
C LEU A 134 0.07 42.49 12.44
N LYS A 135 -0.64 43.38 11.75
CA LYS A 135 -1.64 44.25 12.38
C LYS A 135 -3.02 43.58 12.32
N PRO A 136 -3.69 43.34 13.45
CA PRO A 136 -5.01 42.72 13.47
C PRO A 136 -6.08 43.60 12.79
N GLU A 137 -5.86 44.92 12.70
CA GLU A 137 -6.76 45.85 12.00
C GLU A 137 -6.76 45.72 10.46
N THR A 138 -5.74 45.08 9.86
CA THR A 138 -5.66 44.90 8.40
C THR A 138 -6.41 43.67 7.88
N ILE A 139 -6.91 42.83 8.79
CA ILE A 139 -7.46 41.49 8.49
C ILE A 139 -8.97 41.44 8.81
N GLY A 140 -9.57 42.60 9.14
CA GLY A 140 -11.00 42.77 9.43
C GLY A 140 -11.76 43.40 8.28
#